data_AF-A0AAN6XTS7-F1
#
_entry.id   AF-A0AAN6XTS7-F1
#
_cell.length_a   1.000
_cell.length_b   1.000
_cell.length_c   1.000
_cell.angle_alpha   90.00
_cell.angle_beta   90.00
_cell.angle_gamma   90.00
#
_symmetry.space_group_name_H-M   'P 1'
#
loop_
_entity.id
_entity.type
_entity.pdbx_description
1 polymer ?
#
loop_
_entity_poly.entity_id
_entity_poly.type
_entity_poly.pdbx_seq_one_letter_code
_entity_poly.pdbx_strand_id
1 'polypeptide(L)'
;MASRLTHYPVWLVSYFSLQDLSHHVIFIQTDNDPDIEGGHRFHVMGSLQQGMDTKLDCSIYYPLNTKSVEWMQHKGWLRHGDLERAREICSRVPPPAKQFRGARRLVKGPLRHCQHWVAEALDAMRAEGVLEPLGDHDNGGIIYRAGGNHTSTFVSVSDHQVV
;
A
#
# COMPACT_ATOMS: atom_id res chain seq x y z
N MET A 1 22.76 -4.60 -4.60
CA MET A 1 21.40 -5.15 -4.44
C MET A 1 20.69 -4.37 -3.35
N ALA A 2 19.38 -4.17 -3.49
CA ALA A 2 18.59 -3.46 -2.47
C ALA A 2 18.56 -4.25 -1.15
N SER A 3 18.60 -3.53 -0.04
CA SER A 3 18.52 -4.09 1.31
C SER A 3 18.10 -3.00 2.28
N ARG A 4 17.66 -3.39 3.49
CA ARG A 4 17.28 -2.46 4.56
C ARG A 4 18.39 -1.48 5.01
N LEU A 5 19.64 -1.72 4.61
CA LEU A 5 20.75 -0.80 4.90
C LEU A 5 20.79 0.41 3.97
N THR A 6 20.16 0.31 2.80
CA THR A 6 20.24 1.33 1.74
C THR A 6 18.87 1.73 1.18
N HIS A 7 17.85 0.92 1.46
CA HIS A 7 16.50 1.06 0.94
C HIS A 7 15.46 0.74 2.01
N TYR A 8 14.33 1.42 1.93
CA TYR A 8 13.11 1.09 2.64
C TYR A 8 12.29 0.09 1.82
N PRO A 9 11.77 -0.99 2.43
CA PRO A 9 10.83 -1.86 1.73
C PRO A 9 9.48 -1.14 1.59
N VAL A 10 8.89 -1.27 0.40
CA VAL A 10 7.60 -0.67 0.04
C VAL A 10 6.55 -1.75 -0.04
N TRP A 11 5.50 -1.60 0.75
CA TRP A 11 4.44 -2.57 0.92
C TRP A 11 3.11 -2.06 0.39
N LEU A 12 2.36 -2.92 -0.30
CA LEU A 12 0.93 -2.75 -0.47
C LEU A 12 0.23 -3.41 0.70
N VAL A 13 -0.66 -2.69 1.38
CA VAL A 13 -1.37 -3.18 2.56
C VAL A 13 -2.87 -3.06 2.34
N SER A 14 -3.63 -4.09 2.68
CA SER A 14 -5.09 -4.02 2.79
C SER A 14 -5.51 -3.97 4.25
N TYR A 15 -6.34 -2.98 4.58
CA TYR A 15 -7.04 -2.91 5.83
C TYR A 15 -8.53 -3.19 5.61
N PHE A 16 -9.11 -4.01 6.48
CA PHE A 16 -10.55 -4.13 6.58
C PHE A 16 -11.15 -2.77 6.93
N SER A 17 -12.18 -2.38 6.17
CA SER A 17 -12.90 -1.14 6.38
C SER A 17 -14.38 -1.35 6.11
N LEU A 18 -15.21 -0.84 7.01
CA LEU A 18 -16.67 -0.94 6.92
C LEU A 18 -17.26 -0.09 5.78
N GLN A 19 -16.49 0.88 5.24
CA GLN A 19 -17.00 1.84 4.24
C GLN A 19 -16.71 1.41 2.80
N ASP A 20 -15.54 0.82 2.54
CA ASP A 20 -15.06 0.45 1.21
C ASP A 20 -14.71 -1.04 1.08
N LEU A 21 -15.05 -1.86 2.09
CA LEU A 21 -14.79 -3.30 2.21
C LEU A 21 -13.31 -3.69 2.30
N SER A 22 -12.43 -2.90 1.67
CA SER A 22 -10.97 -3.02 1.76
C SER A 22 -10.35 -1.66 1.44
N HIS A 23 -9.50 -1.17 2.34
CA HIS A 23 -8.76 0.08 2.18
C HIS A 23 -7.29 -0.22 1.88
N HIS A 24 -6.84 0.14 0.68
CA HIS A 24 -5.47 -0.07 0.24
C HIS A 24 -4.56 1.11 0.59
N VAL A 25 -3.35 0.79 1.03
CA VAL A 25 -2.34 1.75 1.44
C VAL A 25 -0.98 1.33 0.90
N ILE A 26 -0.18 2.30 0.46
CA ILE A 26 1.27 2.12 0.27
C ILE A 26 1.93 2.41 1.61
N PHE A 27 2.61 1.42 2.19
CA PHE A 27 3.37 1.57 3.43
C PHE A 27 4.87 1.48 3.14
N ILE A 28 5.62 2.51 3.49
CA ILE A 28 7.08 2.55 3.38
C ILE A 28 7.63 2.38 4.79
N GLN A 29 8.28 1.26 5.05
CA GLN A 29 8.81 0.94 6.37
C GLN A 29 10.18 1.61 6.53
N THR A 30 10.24 2.66 7.34
CA THR A 30 11.47 3.45 7.53
C THR A 30 12.26 3.09 8.77
N ASP A 31 11.61 2.50 9.77
CA ASP A 31 12.28 1.98 10.96
C ASP A 31 12.70 0.50 10.77
N ASN A 32 13.73 0.10 11.51
CA ASN A 32 14.37 -1.23 11.42
C ASN A 32 14.13 -2.11 12.68
N ASP A 33 13.31 -1.65 13.63
CA ASP A 33 12.91 -2.42 14.82
C ASP A 33 11.45 -2.95 14.73
N PRO A 34 11.22 -4.27 14.49
CA PRO A 34 9.89 -4.85 14.29
C PRO A 34 8.92 -4.72 15.48
N ASP A 35 9.42 -4.40 16.68
CA ASP A 35 8.61 -4.23 17.88
C ASP A 35 8.14 -2.77 18.10
N ILE A 36 8.72 -1.82 17.35
CA ILE A 36 8.45 -0.37 17.44
C ILE A 36 8.02 0.23 16.08
N GLU A 37 8.23 -0.52 15.00
CA GLU A 37 8.43 0.00 13.64
C GLU A 37 7.30 0.86 13.09
N GLY A 38 7.62 2.15 12.92
CA GLY A 38 6.84 3.10 12.16
C GLY A 38 7.22 3.13 10.68
N GLY A 39 6.55 4.03 9.95
CA GLY A 39 6.80 4.21 8.53
C GLY A 39 5.91 5.29 7.95
N HIS A 40 5.89 5.40 6.64
CA HIS A 40 5.04 6.34 5.92
C HIS A 40 3.86 5.61 5.29
N ARG A 41 2.66 6.18 5.39
CA ARG A 41 1.45 5.68 4.72
C ARG A 41 0.99 6.67 3.68
N PHE A 42 0.91 6.20 2.44
CA PHE A 42 0.35 6.95 1.34
C PHE A 42 -0.94 6.26 0.89
N HIS A 43 -2.05 6.98 1.00
CA HIS A 43 -3.38 6.47 0.70
C HIS A 43 -4.37 7.61 0.41
N VAL A 44 -5.59 7.26 0.05
CA VAL A 44 -6.69 8.22 -0.12
C VAL A 44 -7.82 7.92 0.84
N MET A 45 -8.41 8.94 1.45
CA MET A 45 -9.51 8.79 2.40
C MET A 45 -10.74 9.51 1.88
N GLY A 46 -11.92 8.92 2.07
CA GLY A 46 -13.19 9.50 1.66
C GLY A 46 -14.13 8.44 1.08
N SER A 47 -15.07 8.87 0.24
CA SER A 47 -16.08 7.96 -0.33
C SER A 47 -16.42 8.35 -1.76
N LEU A 48 -17.03 7.43 -2.51
CA LEU A 48 -17.50 7.74 -3.87
C LEU A 48 -18.60 8.83 -3.90
N GLN A 49 -19.26 9.11 -2.77
CA GLN A 49 -20.29 10.14 -2.63
C GLN A 49 -19.74 11.55 -2.40
N GLN A 50 -18.56 11.65 -1.76
CA GLN A 50 -17.94 12.93 -1.41
C GLN A 50 -16.69 13.22 -2.25
N GLY A 51 -16.11 12.20 -2.86
CA GLY A 51 -14.73 12.23 -3.32
C GLY A 51 -13.79 11.75 -2.23
N MET A 52 -12.53 11.61 -2.59
CA MET A 52 -11.45 11.22 -1.70
C MET A 52 -10.33 12.25 -1.75
N ASP A 53 -9.57 12.33 -0.65
CA ASP A 53 -8.40 13.18 -0.52
C ASP A 53 -7.16 12.33 -0.27
N THR A 54 -6.05 12.72 -0.90
CA THR A 54 -4.74 12.12 -0.63
C THR A 54 -4.30 12.43 0.80
N LYS A 55 -3.80 11.39 1.49
CA LYS A 55 -3.20 11.46 2.82
C LYS A 55 -1.81 10.82 2.74
N LEU A 56 -0.80 11.59 3.12
CA LEU A 56 0.61 11.17 3.10
C LEU A 56 1.16 11.42 4.50
N ASP A 57 0.99 10.45 5.40
CA ASP A 57 1.29 10.62 6.82
C ASP A 57 2.31 9.59 7.33
N CYS A 58 2.70 9.74 8.60
CA CYS A 58 3.51 8.76 9.30
C CYS A 58 2.61 7.83 10.12
N SER A 59 2.95 6.55 10.14
CA SER A 59 2.41 5.56 11.06
C SER A 59 3.45 5.27 12.13
N ILE A 60 3.00 5.14 13.38
CA ILE A 60 3.82 4.63 14.49
C ILE A 60 3.68 3.11 14.67
N TYR A 61 2.94 2.45 13.77
CA TYR A 61 2.68 1.01 13.84
C TYR A 61 3.01 0.34 12.51
N TYR A 62 3.68 -0.80 12.61
CA TYR A 62 3.83 -1.74 11.51
C TYR A 62 2.46 -2.37 11.19
N PRO A 63 2.06 -2.49 9.91
CA PRO A 63 0.71 -2.94 9.54
C PRO A 63 0.24 -4.23 10.23
N LEU A 64 1.07 -5.28 10.29
CA LEU A 64 0.73 -6.57 10.91
C LEU A 64 0.46 -6.49 12.42
N ASN A 65 0.89 -5.42 13.09
CA ASN A 65 0.62 -5.19 14.51
C ASN A 65 -0.76 -4.54 14.75
N THR A 66 -1.47 -4.15 13.69
CA THR A 66 -2.81 -3.57 13.78
C THR A 66 -3.90 -4.64 13.67
N LYS A 67 -5.06 -4.41 14.29
CA LYS A 67 -6.18 -5.36 14.24
C LYS A 67 -6.94 -5.34 12.91
N SER A 68 -6.86 -4.24 12.17
CA SER A 68 -7.62 -4.04 10.93
C SER A 68 -6.90 -4.54 9.69
N VAL A 69 -5.61 -4.85 9.74
CA VAL A 69 -4.92 -5.37 8.55
C VAL A 69 -5.44 -6.76 8.19
N GLU A 70 -5.67 -6.97 6.91
CA GLU A 70 -6.05 -8.25 6.34
C GLU A 70 -4.81 -8.96 5.78
N TRP A 71 -4.04 -8.21 4.99
CA TRP A 71 -2.82 -8.70 4.37
C TRP A 71 -1.88 -7.55 3.96
N MET A 72 -0.62 -7.90 3.70
CA MET A 72 0.37 -7.01 3.08
C MET A 72 1.23 -7.77 2.07
N GLN A 73 1.76 -7.06 1.07
CA GLN A 73 2.56 -7.63 -0.01
C GLN A 73 3.75 -6.72 -0.33
N HIS A 74 4.95 -7.27 -0.41
CA HIS A 74 6.15 -6.52 -0.77
C HIS A 74 6.06 -6.11 -2.25
N LYS A 75 6.20 -4.83 -2.56
CA LYS A 75 6.06 -4.30 -3.93
C LYS A 75 7.36 -3.81 -4.54
N GLY A 76 8.41 -3.66 -3.74
CA GLY A 76 9.70 -3.17 -4.19
C GLY A 76 10.45 -2.43 -3.10
N TRP A 77 11.52 -1.78 -3.52
CA TRP A 77 12.43 -1.04 -2.66
C TRP A 77 12.47 0.43 -3.02
N LEU A 78 12.71 1.27 -2.01
CA LEU A 78 12.85 2.71 -2.15
C LEU A 78 14.18 3.12 -1.54
N ARG A 79 15.08 3.77 -2.29
CA ARG A 79 16.35 4.27 -1.71
C ARG A 79 16.05 5.22 -0.56
N HIS A 80 16.89 5.22 0.48
CA HIS A 80 16.69 6.11 1.63
C HIS A 80 16.54 7.60 1.25
N GLY A 81 17.26 8.04 0.20
CA GLY A 81 17.20 9.42 -0.30
C GLY A 81 15.96 9.76 -1.14
N ASP A 82 15.14 8.78 -1.53
CA ASP A 82 14.01 8.97 -2.45
C ASP A 82 12.65 9.06 -1.72
N LEU A 83 12.62 9.08 -0.38
CA LEU A 83 11.37 9.12 0.39
C LEU A 83 10.50 10.33 0.07
N GLU A 84 11.08 11.53 0.05
CA GLU A 84 10.34 12.75 -0.30
C GLU A 84 9.94 12.76 -1.78
N ARG A 85 10.77 12.19 -2.67
CA ARG A 85 10.42 12.06 -4.08
C ARG A 85 9.23 11.11 -4.28
N ALA A 86 9.16 10.01 -3.52
CA ALA A 86 7.99 9.12 -3.51
C ALA A 86 6.72 9.83 -3.02
N ARG A 87 6.85 10.64 -1.96
CA ARG A 87 5.74 11.49 -1.44
C ARG A 87 5.25 12.47 -2.52
N GLU A 88 6.17 13.17 -3.18
CA GLU A 88 5.84 14.10 -4.27
C GLU A 88 5.12 13.42 -5.42
N ILE A 89 5.63 12.26 -5.88
CA ILE A 89 5.00 11.45 -6.94
C ILE A 89 3.57 11.09 -6.55
N CYS A 90 3.37 10.53 -5.35
CA CYS A 90 2.04 10.15 -4.87
C CYS A 90 1.09 11.35 -4.76
N SER A 91 1.59 12.53 -4.38
CA SER A 91 0.75 13.74 -4.31
C SER A 91 0.24 14.22 -5.67
N ARG A 92 0.94 13.90 -6.77
CA ARG A 92 0.53 14.24 -8.14
C ARG A 92 -0.52 13.30 -8.71
N VAL A 93 -0.65 12.08 -8.17
CA VAL A 93 -1.67 11.13 -8.60
C VAL A 93 -3.03 11.61 -8.10
N PRO A 94 -3.96 12.01 -8.98
CA PRO A 94 -5.20 12.66 -8.55
C PRO A 94 -6.03 11.66 -7.73
N PRO A 95 -6.55 12.01 -6.55
CA PRO A 95 -7.40 11.09 -5.79
C PRO A 95 -8.73 10.83 -6.52
N PRO A 96 -9.45 9.75 -6.22
CA PRO A 96 -10.76 9.49 -6.82
C PRO A 96 -11.74 10.62 -6.51
N ALA A 97 -12.22 11.29 -7.57
CA ALA A 97 -13.22 12.33 -7.44
C ALA A 97 -14.58 11.77 -7.00
N LYS A 98 -15.51 12.67 -6.69
CA LYS A 98 -16.91 12.33 -6.44
C LYS A 98 -17.53 11.67 -7.66
N GLN A 99 -18.06 10.45 -7.47
CA GLN A 99 -18.57 9.59 -8.55
C GLN A 99 -20.06 9.31 -8.45
N PHE A 100 -20.67 9.60 -7.30
CA PHE A 100 -22.12 9.50 -7.09
C PHE A 100 -22.68 10.77 -6.47
N ARG A 101 -23.98 11.00 -6.68
CA ARG A 101 -24.80 11.94 -5.94
C ARG A 101 -26.08 11.22 -5.52
N GLY A 102 -26.10 10.70 -4.30
CA GLY A 102 -27.14 9.76 -3.86
C GLY A 102 -27.09 8.50 -4.74
N ALA A 103 -28.23 8.06 -5.24
CA ALA A 103 -28.30 6.90 -6.16
C ALA A 103 -27.79 7.21 -7.58
N ARG A 104 -27.58 8.49 -7.94
CA ARG A 104 -27.19 8.88 -9.30
C ARG A 104 -25.67 8.76 -9.49
N ARG A 105 -25.24 7.97 -10.48
CA ARG A 105 -23.85 7.92 -10.94
C ARG A 105 -23.50 9.17 -11.76
N LEU A 106 -22.32 9.74 -11.54
CA LEU A 106 -21.80 10.95 -12.19
C LEU A 106 -20.77 10.65 -13.28
N VAL A 107 -19.99 9.57 -13.14
CA VAL A 107 -18.96 9.18 -14.11
C VAL A 107 -19.47 8.17 -15.13
N LYS A 108 -19.00 8.29 -16.37
CA LYS A 108 -19.35 7.39 -17.48
C LYS A 108 -18.50 6.11 -17.53
N GLY A 109 -17.25 6.18 -17.06
CA GLY A 109 -16.31 5.04 -17.03
C GLY A 109 -16.37 4.23 -15.73
N PRO A 110 -15.49 3.21 -15.57
CA PRO A 110 -15.39 2.38 -14.36
C PRO A 110 -15.29 3.20 -13.07
N LEU A 111 -15.78 2.64 -11.96
CA LEU A 111 -15.62 3.29 -10.66
C LEU A 111 -14.16 3.21 -10.22
N ARG A 112 -13.63 4.35 -9.78
CA ARG A 112 -12.27 4.46 -9.27
C ARG A 112 -12.32 4.50 -7.74
N HIS A 113 -11.54 3.63 -7.11
CA HIS A 113 -11.51 3.39 -5.66
C HIS A 113 -10.09 3.63 -5.12
N CYS A 114 -9.91 3.56 -3.80
CA CYS A 114 -8.59 3.65 -3.15
C CYS A 114 -7.56 2.66 -3.74
N GLN A 115 -7.97 1.42 -4.01
CA GLN A 115 -7.13 0.40 -4.65
C GLN A 115 -6.60 0.80 -6.04
N HIS A 116 -7.40 1.52 -6.82
CA HIS A 116 -6.99 2.00 -8.14
C HIS A 116 -5.98 3.13 -8.00
N TRP A 117 -6.20 4.06 -7.07
CA TRP A 117 -5.24 5.12 -6.79
C TRP A 117 -3.89 4.54 -6.33
N VAL A 118 -3.89 3.53 -5.46
CA VAL A 118 -2.66 2.88 -5.00
C VAL A 118 -1.91 2.19 -6.16
N ALA A 119 -2.63 1.49 -7.04
CA ALA A 119 -2.01 0.88 -8.23
C ALA A 119 -1.34 1.94 -9.12
N GLU A 120 -2.07 3.03 -9.43
CA GLU A 120 -1.54 4.13 -10.24
C GLU A 120 -0.34 4.83 -9.58
N ALA A 121 -0.35 5.00 -8.26
CA ALA A 121 0.76 5.59 -7.53
C ALA A 121 2.01 4.70 -7.53
N LEU A 122 1.86 3.40 -7.33
CA LEU A 122 2.97 2.45 -7.47
C LEU A 122 3.53 2.44 -8.90
N ASP A 123 2.68 2.50 -9.91
CA ASP A 123 3.11 2.56 -11.32
C ASP A 123 3.83 3.87 -11.64
N ALA A 124 3.36 5.01 -11.12
CA ALA A 124 4.05 6.29 -11.24
C ALA A 124 5.44 6.26 -10.57
N MET A 125 5.55 5.67 -9.37
CA MET A 125 6.85 5.50 -8.70
C MET A 125 7.81 4.63 -9.50
N ARG A 126 7.32 3.56 -10.16
CA ARG A 126 8.15 2.72 -11.06
C ARG A 126 8.58 3.49 -12.30
N ALA A 127 7.65 4.19 -12.94
CA ALA A 127 7.92 4.94 -14.16
C ALA A 127 8.97 6.05 -13.96
N GLU A 128 9.01 6.64 -12.76
CA GLU A 128 10.01 7.65 -12.40
C GLU A 128 11.31 7.06 -11.80
N GLY A 129 11.43 5.74 -11.74
CA GLY A 129 12.61 5.02 -11.23
C GLY A 129 12.82 5.13 -9.72
N VAL A 130 11.76 5.45 -8.96
CA VAL A 130 11.79 5.60 -7.51
C VAL A 130 11.46 4.28 -6.80
N LEU A 131 10.53 3.48 -7.37
CA LEU A 131 10.26 2.13 -6.88
C LEU A 131 11.09 1.12 -7.66
N GLU A 132 12.13 0.59 -7.02
CA GLU A 132 12.94 -0.50 -7.56
C GLU A 132 12.19 -1.84 -7.43
N PRO A 133 12.31 -2.74 -8.41
CA PRO A 133 11.65 -4.04 -8.34
C PRO A 133 12.24 -4.91 -7.22
N LEU A 134 11.51 -5.96 -6.89
CA LEU A 134 12.01 -7.05 -6.04
C LEU A 134 13.16 -7.77 -6.74
N GLY A 135 14.20 -8.12 -5.98
CA GLY A 135 15.28 -9.00 -6.42
C GLY A 135 14.93 -10.48 -6.24
N ASP A 136 15.79 -11.36 -6.74
CA ASP A 136 15.56 -12.82 -6.78
C ASP A 136 15.37 -13.47 -5.39
N HIS A 137 15.82 -12.80 -4.33
CA HIS A 137 15.72 -13.30 -2.95
C HIS A 137 14.60 -12.65 -2.14
N ASP A 138 13.86 -11.70 -2.74
CA ASP A 138 12.77 -11.03 -2.05
C ASP A 138 11.47 -11.85 -2.13
N ASN A 139 10.75 -11.91 -1.03
CA ASN A 139 9.43 -12.52 -1.01
C ASN A 139 8.36 -11.51 -1.45
N GLY A 140 7.86 -11.64 -2.68
CA GLY A 140 6.72 -10.89 -3.21
C GLY A 140 5.34 -11.47 -2.87
N GLY A 141 5.30 -12.53 -2.08
CA GLY A 141 4.08 -13.19 -1.64
C GLY A 141 3.21 -12.33 -0.72
N ILE A 142 1.94 -12.69 -0.63
CA ILE A 142 0.99 -12.04 0.28
C ILE A 142 1.19 -12.61 1.69
N ILE A 143 1.35 -11.72 2.66
CA ILE A 143 1.45 -12.05 4.09
C ILE A 143 0.11 -11.70 4.73
N TYR A 144 -0.61 -12.71 5.20
CA TYR A 144 -1.85 -12.52 5.94
C TYR A 144 -1.59 -12.30 7.43
N ARG A 145 -2.50 -11.58 8.09
CA ARG A 145 -2.49 -11.53 9.55
C ARG A 145 -2.81 -12.90 10.12
N ALA A 146 -1.89 -13.47 10.91
CA ALA A 146 -2.16 -14.71 11.65
C ALA A 146 -3.31 -14.49 12.65
N GLY A 147 -4.40 -15.23 12.48
CA GLY A 147 -5.54 -15.17 13.38
C GLY A 147 -5.20 -15.80 14.74
N GLY A 148 -4.79 -14.98 15.71
CA GLY A 148 -4.78 -15.34 17.14
C GLY A 148 -3.61 -16.22 17.62
N ASN A 149 -2.94 -15.71 18.66
CA ASN A 149 -1.90 -16.32 19.50
C ASN A 149 -0.55 -16.64 18.83
N HIS A 150 0.41 -15.75 19.10
CA HIS A 150 1.87 -15.93 19.07
C HIS A 150 2.40 -17.13 18.27
N THR A 151 2.34 -17.03 16.95
CA THR A 151 3.39 -17.54 16.04
C THR A 151 3.10 -16.97 14.66
N SER A 152 4.00 -16.11 14.16
CA SER A 152 3.94 -15.62 12.78
C SER A 152 4.22 -16.80 11.84
N THR A 153 3.19 -17.52 11.44
CA THR A 153 3.32 -18.55 10.40
C THR A 153 3.27 -17.86 9.04
N PHE A 154 4.42 -17.85 8.37
CA PHE A 154 4.55 -17.40 7.00
C PHE A 154 3.85 -18.39 6.07
N VAL A 155 2.73 -18.00 5.49
CA VAL A 155 2.13 -18.73 4.36
C VAL A 155 2.42 -17.92 3.10
N SER A 156 3.51 -18.24 2.41
CA SER A 156 3.73 -17.76 1.04
C SER A 156 2.93 -18.68 0.12
N VAL A 157 1.94 -18.14 -0.58
CA VAL A 157 1.27 -18.85 -1.67
C VAL A 157 2.02 -18.53 -2.94
N SER A 158 2.86 -19.47 -3.40
CA SER A 158 3.44 -19.45 -4.73
C SER A 158 2.40 -19.89 -5.76
N ASP A 159 2.21 -19.08 -6.81
CA ASP A 159 1.25 -19.29 -7.88
C ASP A 159 1.28 -20.73 -8.42
N HIS A 160 0.08 -21.31 -8.53
CA HIS A 160 -0.15 -22.57 -9.22
C HIS A 160 0.19 -22.42 -10.70
N GLN A 161 0.98 -23.38 -11.20
CA GLN A 161 1.09 -23.65 -12.62
C GLN A 161 -0.29 -23.91 -13.23
N VAL A 162 -0.57 -23.15 -14.29
CA VAL A 162 -1.54 -23.42 -15.35
C VAL A 162 -0.72 -23.08 -16.60
N VAL A 163 -0.30 -23.98 -17.50
CA VAL A 163 -0.85 -25.23 -18.05
C VAL A 163 0.29 -26.22 -18.27
#